data_AF-A0A842MMH5-F1
#
_entry.id   AF-A0A842MMH5-F1
#
_cell.length_a   1.000
_cell.length_b   1.000
_cell.length_c   1.000
_cell.angle_alpha   90.00
_cell.angle_beta   90.00
_cell.angle_gamma   90.00
#
_symmetry.space_group_name_H-M   'P 1'
#
loop_
_entity.id
_entity.type
_entity.pdbx_description
1 polymer ?
#
loop_
_entity_poly.entity_id
_entity_poly.type
_entity_poly.pdbx_seq_one_letter_code
_entity_poly.pdbx_strand_id
1 'polypeptide(L)'
;MFFIPNGNKYKENWKNFDVFCTNIEIDESNILSLAELYGKRWNIENFYRDAENNFMVKTKTADLIIRYFFFLFMSLLYNLWYFVRIYYPITAEEWKDLVEEELVKENKMERIINMLIQLKLFYSSFLQRYRSIFCYYFLRYSKFSNKNLCKPLF
;
A
#
# COMPACT_ATOMS: atom_id res chain seq x y z
N MET A 1 -2.57 -14.45 -22.01
CA MET A 1 -3.55 -13.37 -22.28
C MET A 1 -4.93 -13.99 -22.27
N PHE A 2 -5.91 -13.38 -21.61
CA PHE A 2 -7.29 -13.89 -21.54
C PHE A 2 -8.31 -12.76 -21.67
N PHE A 3 -9.53 -13.15 -22.06
CA PHE A 3 -10.64 -12.25 -22.38
C PHE A 3 -11.82 -12.55 -21.48
N ILE A 4 -12.45 -11.51 -20.92
CA ILE A 4 -13.68 -11.64 -20.13
C ILE A 4 -14.78 -10.81 -20.79
N PRO A 5 -15.96 -11.38 -21.06
CA PRO A 5 -17.07 -10.61 -21.58
C PRO A 5 -17.49 -9.51 -20.60
N ASN A 6 -17.50 -8.25 -21.04
CA ASN A 6 -17.80 -7.11 -20.16
C ASN A 6 -19.29 -6.72 -20.13
N GLY A 7 -20.15 -7.53 -20.74
CA GLY A 7 -21.60 -7.32 -20.80
C GLY A 7 -22.08 -6.28 -21.83
N ASN A 8 -21.16 -5.55 -22.47
CA ASN A 8 -21.51 -4.58 -23.50
C ASN A 8 -21.70 -5.24 -24.87
N LYS A 9 -22.53 -4.62 -25.71
CA LYS A 9 -22.77 -5.05 -27.10
C LYS A 9 -22.46 -3.93 -28.08
N TYR A 10 -21.23 -3.94 -28.57
CA TYR A 10 -20.76 -3.08 -29.65
C TYR A 10 -20.70 -3.85 -30.97
N LYS A 11 -20.76 -3.10 -32.08
CA LYS A 11 -20.63 -3.64 -33.44
C LYS A 11 -19.24 -4.24 -33.70
N GLU A 12 -18.23 -3.77 -32.97
CA GLU A 12 -16.86 -4.29 -33.00
C GLU A 12 -16.67 -5.31 -31.87
N ASN A 13 -16.35 -6.56 -32.22
CA ASN A 13 -16.29 -7.67 -31.26
C ASN A 13 -15.33 -7.45 -30.10
N TRP A 14 -14.18 -6.81 -30.33
CA TRP A 14 -13.14 -6.62 -29.30
C TRP A 14 -13.57 -5.66 -28.18
N LYS A 15 -14.52 -4.75 -28.44
CA LYS A 15 -15.05 -3.83 -27.41
C LYS A 15 -15.97 -4.53 -26.40
N ASN A 16 -16.37 -5.77 -26.68
CA ASN A 16 -17.25 -6.56 -25.82
C ASN A 16 -16.49 -7.35 -24.75
N PHE A 17 -15.15 -7.24 -24.72
CA PHE A 17 -14.29 -8.00 -23.81
C PHE A 17 -13.31 -7.09 -23.07
N ASP A 18 -13.10 -7.40 -21.79
CA ASP A 18 -11.97 -6.91 -21.02
C ASP A 18 -10.78 -7.85 -21.21
N VAL A 19 -9.60 -7.26 -21.42
CA VAL A 19 -8.42 -7.97 -21.88
C VAL A 19 -7.33 -7.91 -20.82
N PHE A 20 -6.80 -9.06 -20.42
CA PHE A 20 -5.77 -9.16 -19.40
C PHE A 20 -4.55 -9.96 -19.88
N CYS A 21 -3.37 -9.50 -19.48
CA CYS A 21 -2.10 -10.17 -19.72
C CYS A 21 -1.49 -10.62 -18.39
N THR A 22 -1.15 -11.89 -18.30
CA THR A 22 -0.52 -12.49 -17.10
C THR A 22 0.50 -13.53 -17.53
N ASN A 23 1.51 -13.74 -16.69
CA ASN A 23 2.49 -14.82 -16.79
C ASN A 23 2.03 -16.10 -16.06
N ILE A 24 0.86 -16.06 -15.43
CA ILE A 24 0.24 -17.20 -14.74
C ILE A 24 -0.47 -18.08 -15.77
N GLU A 25 -0.39 -19.40 -15.61
CA GLU A 25 -1.15 -20.34 -16.43
C GLU A 25 -2.65 -20.15 -16.23
N ILE A 26 -3.38 -20.05 -17.34
CA ILE A 26 -4.80 -19.73 -17.35
C ILE A 26 -5.59 -21.02 -17.49
N ASP A 27 -6.59 -21.19 -16.63
CA ASP A 27 -7.56 -22.29 -16.64
C ASP A 27 -8.97 -21.71 -16.46
N GLU A 28 -9.99 -22.38 -16.97
CA GLU A 28 -11.39 -21.93 -16.87
C GLU A 28 -11.82 -21.69 -15.41
N SER A 29 -11.24 -22.46 -14.48
CA SER A 29 -11.49 -22.32 -13.04
C SER A 29 -10.87 -21.04 -12.42
N ASN A 30 -9.83 -20.46 -13.04
CA ASN A 30 -9.03 -19.40 -12.43
C ASN A 30 -9.22 -18.00 -13.08
N ILE A 31 -9.81 -17.92 -14.27
CA ILE A 31 -9.98 -16.67 -15.04
C ILE A 31 -10.66 -15.58 -14.22
N LEU A 32 -11.78 -15.90 -13.56
CA LEU A 32 -12.52 -14.93 -12.74
C LEU A 32 -11.70 -14.47 -11.53
N SER A 33 -11.01 -15.40 -10.86
CA SER A 33 -10.15 -15.08 -9.71
C SER A 33 -8.97 -14.18 -10.09
N LEU A 34 -8.37 -14.39 -11.28
CA LEU A 34 -7.29 -13.56 -11.80
C LEU A 34 -7.77 -12.15 -12.12
N ALA A 35 -8.98 -12.01 -12.67
CA ALA A 35 -9.57 -10.71 -12.92
C ALA A 35 -9.91 -9.96 -11.62
N GLU A 36 -10.44 -10.66 -10.62
CA GLU A 36 -10.68 -10.08 -9.29
C GLU A 36 -9.37 -9.63 -8.62
N LEU A 37 -8.31 -10.46 -8.72
CA LEU A 37 -6.97 -10.10 -8.26
C LEU A 37 -6.43 -8.87 -8.98
N TYR A 38 -6.66 -8.74 -10.30
CA TYR A 38 -6.29 -7.54 -11.04
C TYR A 38 -7.09 -6.32 -10.57
N GLY A 39 -8.36 -6.50 -10.19
CA GLY A 39 -9.18 -5.45 -9.58
C GLY A 39 -8.55 -4.87 -8.31
N LYS A 40 -7.84 -5.68 -7.52
CA LYS A 40 -7.11 -5.21 -6.32
C LYS A 40 -5.98 -4.23 -6.64
N ARG A 41 -5.52 -4.13 -7.89
CA ARG A 41 -4.59 -3.08 -8.35
C ARG A 41 -5.15 -1.68 -8.09
N TRP A 42 -6.48 -1.52 -8.21
CA TRP A 42 -7.15 -0.23 -8.00
C TRP A 42 -6.96 0.31 -6.57
N ASN A 43 -6.71 -0.57 -5.59
CA ASN A 43 -6.43 -0.16 -4.23
C ASN A 43 -5.16 0.71 -4.12
N ILE A 44 -4.18 0.52 -5.01
CA ILE A 44 -2.97 1.35 -5.05
C ILE A 44 -3.31 2.77 -5.51
N GLU A 45 -4.16 2.91 -6.52
CA GLU A 45 -4.58 4.22 -7.01
C GLU A 45 -5.43 4.96 -5.98
N ASN A 46 -6.36 4.25 -5.33
CA ASN A 46 -7.13 4.80 -4.21
C ASN A 46 -6.20 5.22 -3.06
N PHE A 47 -5.22 4.39 -2.70
CA PHE A 47 -4.20 4.72 -1.72
C PHE A 47 -3.51 6.05 -2.04
N TYR A 48 -2.99 6.21 -3.26
CA TYR A 48 -2.28 7.43 -3.64
C TYR A 48 -3.19 8.64 -3.61
N ARG A 49 -4.43 8.52 -4.10
CA ARG A 49 -5.41 9.61 -4.11
C ARG A 49 -5.76 10.06 -2.69
N ASP A 50 -6.05 9.11 -1.80
CA ASP A 50 -6.42 9.42 -0.42
C ASP A 50 -5.22 9.98 0.37
N ALA A 51 -4.03 9.39 0.18
CA ALA A 51 -2.82 9.85 0.83
C ALA A 51 -2.39 11.25 0.36
N GLU A 52 -2.47 11.51 -0.94
CA GLU A 52 -2.18 12.82 -1.52
C GLU A 52 -3.16 13.89 -1.03
N ASN A 53 -4.45 13.58 -0.97
CA ASN A 53 -5.46 14.54 -0.57
C ASN A 53 -5.44 14.86 0.92
N ASN A 54 -5.17 13.86 1.78
CA ASN A 54 -5.31 14.01 3.23
C ASN A 54 -3.98 14.15 3.97
N PHE A 55 -2.91 13.48 3.55
CA PHE A 55 -1.69 13.34 4.36
C PHE A 55 -0.44 13.94 3.72
N MET A 56 -0.48 14.28 2.42
CA MET A 56 0.70 14.76 1.72
C MET A 56 0.98 16.22 2.03
N VAL A 57 2.13 16.45 2.66
CA VAL A 57 2.62 17.81 2.93
C VAL A 57 3.16 18.42 1.64
N LYS A 58 2.52 19.50 1.18
CA LYS A 58 2.96 20.28 0.02
C LYS A 58 4.12 21.19 0.43
N THR A 59 5.34 20.83 0.03
CA THR A 59 6.54 21.62 0.30
C THR A 59 7.15 22.16 -0.99
N LYS A 60 7.77 23.35 -0.93
CA LYS A 60 8.58 23.93 -2.03
C LYS A 60 10.09 23.70 -1.85
N THR A 61 10.47 22.87 -0.88
CA THR A 61 11.90 22.64 -0.58
C THR A 61 12.57 21.82 -1.68
N ALA A 62 13.78 22.23 -2.07
CA ALA A 62 14.62 21.46 -2.99
C ALA A 62 15.38 20.34 -2.27
N ASP A 63 15.41 20.35 -0.93
CA ASP A 63 16.13 19.36 -0.14
C ASP A 63 15.45 17.98 -0.21
N LEU A 64 16.19 17.01 -0.73
CA LEU A 64 15.75 15.62 -0.85
C LEU A 64 15.45 14.97 0.48
N ILE A 65 16.23 15.27 1.54
CA ILE A 65 16.06 14.66 2.86
C ILE A 65 14.71 15.09 3.44
N ILE A 66 14.38 16.37 3.30
CA ILE A 66 13.11 16.92 3.79
C ILE A 66 11.93 16.34 3.01
N ARG A 67 12.01 16.28 1.67
CA ARG A 67 10.96 15.65 0.84
C ARG A 67 10.76 14.18 1.19
N TYR A 68 11.86 13.46 1.42
CA TYR A 68 11.82 12.05 1.80
C TYR A 68 11.22 11.84 3.19
N PHE A 69 11.56 12.69 4.15
CA PHE A 69 10.97 12.67 5.48
C PHE A 69 9.44 12.84 5.42
N PHE A 70 8.94 13.85 4.70
CA PHE A 70 7.49 14.06 4.58
C PHE A 70 6.79 12.91 3.85
N PHE A 71 7.43 12.31 2.84
CA PHE A 71 6.91 11.13 2.17
C PHE A 71 6.78 9.92 3.13
N LEU A 72 7.81 9.66 3.94
CA LEU A 72 7.76 8.60 4.95
C LEU A 72 6.73 8.90 6.04
N PHE A 73 6.63 10.15 6.47
CA PHE A 73 5.68 10.59 7.48
C PHE A 73 4.23 10.43 7.00
N MET A 74 3.94 10.87 5.78
CA MET A 74 2.66 10.63 5.10
C MET A 74 2.32 9.14 5.04
N SER A 75 3.28 8.31 4.62
CA SER A 75 3.10 6.85 4.52
C SER A 75 2.78 6.22 5.89
N LEU A 76 3.43 6.71 6.95
CA LEU A 76 3.17 6.26 8.31
C LEU A 76 1.77 6.63 8.79
N LEU A 77 1.34 7.89 8.60
CA LEU A 77 0.01 8.36 9.00
C LEU A 77 -1.09 7.59 8.27
N TYR A 78 -0.95 7.37 6.97
CA TYR A 78 -1.90 6.57 6.20
C TYR A 78 -1.99 5.13 6.72
N ASN A 79 -0.84 4.47 6.96
CA ASN A 79 -0.83 3.09 7.46
C ASN A 79 -1.46 2.99 8.85
N LEU A 80 -1.25 3.98 9.71
CA LEU A 80 -1.87 4.04 11.02
C LEU A 80 -3.38 4.24 10.92
N TRP A 81 -3.84 5.15 10.07
CA TRP A 81 -5.27 5.29 9.76
C TRP A 81 -5.87 3.98 9.26
N TYR A 82 -5.21 3.30 8.33
CA TYR A 82 -5.68 2.02 7.79
C TYR A 82 -5.79 0.93 8.87
N PHE A 83 -4.92 0.97 9.89
CA PHE A 83 -5.03 0.09 11.04
C PHE A 83 -6.19 0.46 11.96
N VAL A 84 -6.34 1.75 12.29
CA VAL A 84 -7.41 2.24 13.17
C VAL A 84 -8.79 2.02 12.55
N ARG A 85 -8.92 2.22 11.24
CA ARG A 85 -10.20 2.09 10.54
C ARG A 85 -10.79 0.67 10.56
N ILE A 86 -9.97 -0.34 10.85
CA ILE A 86 -10.41 -1.74 11.04
C ILE A 86 -11.30 -1.86 12.28
N TYR A 87 -11.03 -1.05 13.32
CA TYR A 87 -11.74 -1.10 14.60
C TYR A 87 -12.78 0.01 14.75
N TYR A 88 -12.50 1.20 14.21
CA TYR A 88 -13.36 2.37 14.30
C TYR A 88 -13.54 2.94 12.90
N PRO A 89 -14.76 3.03 12.34
CA PRO A 89 -14.98 3.43 10.94
C PRO A 89 -14.77 4.93 10.72
N ILE A 90 -13.57 5.41 10.98
CA ILE A 90 -13.13 6.79 10.82
C ILE A 90 -12.64 7.02 9.39
N THR A 91 -13.02 8.16 8.82
CA THR A 91 -12.56 8.61 7.49
C THR A 91 -11.12 9.12 7.55
N ALA A 92 -10.46 9.20 6.38
CA ALA A 92 -9.10 9.74 6.31
C ALA A 92 -9.05 11.23 6.71
N GLU A 93 -10.11 11.98 6.41
CA GLU A 93 -10.26 13.39 6.75
C GLU A 93 -10.39 13.58 8.27
N GLU A 94 -11.30 12.87 8.92
CA GLU A 94 -11.46 12.90 10.38
C GLU A 94 -10.16 12.48 11.10
N TRP A 95 -9.46 11.46 10.59
CA TRP A 95 -8.17 11.06 11.14
C TRP A 95 -7.11 12.15 11.01
N LYS A 96 -7.05 12.82 9.85
CA LYS A 96 -6.14 13.95 9.62
C LYS A 96 -6.43 15.08 10.61
N ASP A 97 -7.70 15.45 10.77
CA ASP A 97 -8.12 16.54 11.65
C ASP A 97 -7.78 16.22 13.12
N LEU A 98 -8.00 14.99 13.58
CA LEU A 98 -7.57 14.55 14.91
C LEU A 98 -6.06 14.65 15.13
N VAL A 99 -5.26 14.23 14.14
CA VAL A 99 -3.80 14.34 14.21
C VAL A 99 -3.39 15.82 14.25
N GLU A 100 -4.01 16.67 13.44
CA GLU A 100 -3.74 18.11 13.41
C GLU A 100 -4.09 18.78 14.74
N GLU A 101 -5.25 18.46 15.33
CA GLU A 101 -5.66 18.95 16.64
C GLU A 101 -4.67 18.56 17.75
N GLU A 102 -4.20 17.32 17.76
CA GLU A 102 -3.18 16.84 18.72
C GLU A 102 -1.83 17.54 18.51
N LEU A 103 -1.41 17.74 17.25
CA LEU A 103 -0.18 18.48 16.94
C LEU A 103 -0.27 19.96 17.36
N VAL A 104 -1.41 20.61 17.16
CA VAL A 104 -1.63 22.03 17.50
C VAL A 104 -1.76 22.23 19.01
N LYS A 105 -2.40 21.31 19.74
CA LYS A 105 -2.43 21.33 21.21
C LYS A 105 -1.04 21.24 21.84
N GLU A 106 -0.07 20.65 21.15
CA GLU A 106 1.23 20.30 21.70
C GLU A 106 2.37 21.15 21.15
N ASN A 107 2.53 22.37 21.66
CA ASN A 107 3.65 23.26 21.33
C ASN A 107 5.01 22.86 21.96
N LYS A 108 5.23 21.58 22.30
CA LYS A 108 6.47 21.10 22.91
C LYS A 108 7.14 20.05 22.05
N MET A 109 8.22 20.45 21.38
CA MET A 109 9.20 19.59 20.68
C MET A 109 9.58 18.32 21.47
N GLU A 110 9.55 18.39 22.81
CA GLU A 110 9.71 17.26 23.74
C GLU A 110 8.78 16.06 23.44
N ARG A 111 7.51 16.30 23.09
CA ARG A 111 6.55 15.21 22.82
C ARG A 111 6.70 14.62 21.42
N ILE A 112 7.08 15.40 20.41
CA ILE A 112 7.43 14.85 19.08
C ILE A 112 8.65 13.92 19.21
N ILE A 113 9.68 14.35 19.95
CA ILE A 113 10.84 13.51 20.24
C ILE A 113 10.40 12.25 21.01
N ASN A 114 9.55 12.40 22.03
CA ASN A 114 9.02 11.24 22.76
C ASN A 114 8.16 10.33 21.88
N MET A 115 7.34 10.86 20.98
CA MET A 115 6.49 10.11 20.06
C MET A 115 7.34 9.35 19.06
N LEU A 116 8.43 9.95 18.52
CA LEU A 116 9.42 9.27 17.69
C LEU A 116 10.16 8.17 18.47
N ILE A 117 10.49 8.41 19.74
CA ILE A 117 11.08 7.39 20.63
C ILE A 117 10.07 6.25 20.88
N GLN A 118 8.81 6.56 21.17
CA GLN A 118 7.75 5.57 21.38
C GLN A 118 7.48 4.78 20.11
N LEU A 119 7.48 5.42 18.95
CA LEU A 119 7.32 4.76 17.66
C LEU A 119 8.51 3.84 17.36
N LYS A 120 9.74 4.25 17.69
CA LYS A 120 10.94 3.41 17.60
C LYS A 120 10.88 2.22 18.54
N LEU A 121 10.44 2.41 19.78
CA LEU A 121 10.25 1.34 20.77
C LEU A 121 9.13 0.38 20.33
N PHE A 122 8.02 0.91 19.82
CA PHE A 122 6.92 0.15 19.26
C PHE A 122 7.36 -0.66 18.03
N TYR A 123 8.03 -0.05 17.06
CA TYR A 123 8.58 -0.77 15.91
C TYR A 123 9.60 -1.83 16.33
N SER A 124 10.46 -1.54 17.31
CA SER A 124 11.44 -2.51 17.81
C SER A 124 10.77 -3.73 18.44
N SER A 125 9.74 -3.52 19.26
CA SER A 125 8.98 -4.59 19.92
C SER A 125 8.08 -5.36 18.95
N PHE A 126 7.49 -4.66 17.97
CA PHE A 126 6.74 -5.26 16.87
C PHE A 126 7.63 -6.14 15.99
N LEU A 127 8.79 -5.64 15.53
CA LEU A 127 9.77 -6.41 14.75
C LEU A 127 10.30 -7.63 15.52
N GLN A 128 10.47 -7.52 16.83
CA GLN A 128 10.94 -8.63 17.65
C GLN A 128 9.86 -9.72 17.83
N ARG A 129 8.58 -9.33 17.85
CA ARG A 129 7.43 -10.24 17.97
C ARG A 129 7.08 -10.94 16.66
N TYR A 130 7.24 -10.26 15.53
CA TYR A 130 7.02 -10.82 14.20
C TYR A 130 8.30 -11.33 13.53
N ARG A 131 9.44 -11.34 14.24
CA ARG A 131 10.76 -11.70 13.69
C ARG A 131 10.76 -13.04 12.96
N SER A 132 10.09 -14.05 13.52
CA SER A 132 9.92 -15.38 12.93
C SER A 132 9.01 -15.39 11.70
N ILE A 133 7.93 -14.60 11.70
CA ILE A 133 7.00 -14.48 10.57
C ILE A 133 7.66 -13.70 9.43
N PHE A 134 8.31 -12.58 9.73
CA PHE A 134 9.06 -11.77 8.76
C PHE A 134 10.24 -12.56 8.18
N CYS A 135 10.99 -13.30 9.00
CA CYS A 135 12.01 -14.23 8.52
C CYS A 135 11.44 -15.32 7.62
N TYR A 136 10.26 -15.88 7.93
CA TYR A 136 9.60 -16.87 7.08
C TYR A 136 9.19 -16.29 5.71
N TYR A 137 8.56 -15.11 5.70
CA TYR A 137 8.21 -14.41 4.45
C TYR A 137 9.45 -14.00 3.64
N PHE A 138 10.51 -13.52 4.30
CA PHE A 138 11.76 -13.11 3.65
C PHE A 138 12.55 -14.31 3.09
N LEU A 139 12.62 -15.42 3.83
CA LEU A 139 13.20 -16.69 3.34
C LEU A 139 12.39 -17.26 2.17
N ARG A 140 11.06 -17.13 2.19
CA ARG A 140 10.21 -17.56 1.08
C ARG A 140 10.41 -16.69 -0.16
N TYR A 141 10.56 -15.37 0.01
CA TYR A 141 10.79 -14.42 -1.08
C TYR A 141 12.17 -14.63 -1.74
N SER A 142 13.23 -14.82 -0.95
CA SER A 142 14.58 -15.14 -1.47
C SER A 142 14.62 -16.49 -2.19
N LYS A 143 13.89 -17.52 -1.71
CA LYS A 143 13.73 -18.79 -2.44
C LYS A 143 12.98 -18.63 -3.77
N PHE A 144 11.98 -17.73 -3.82
CA PHE A 144 11.23 -17.43 -5.04
C PHE A 144 12.09 -16.69 -6.08
N SER A 145 12.90 -15.71 -5.63
CA SER A 145 13.85 -15.00 -6.49
C SER A 145 14.91 -15.94 -7.08
N ASN A 146 15.46 -16.87 -6.29
CA ASN A 146 16.43 -17.86 -6.79
C ASN A 146 15.84 -18.86 -7.80
N LYS A 147 14.54 -19.21 -7.70
CA LYS A 147 13.87 -20.07 -8.69
C LYS A 147 13.68 -19.40 -10.06
N ASN A 148 13.60 -18.07 -10.10
CA ASN A 148 13.44 -17.32 -11.34
C ASN A 148 14.76 -16.99 -12.05
N LEU A 149 15.91 -17.25 -11.41
CA LEU A 149 17.25 -17.12 -12.00
C LEU A 149 17.76 -18.42 -12.66
N CYS A 150 17.09 -19.56 -12.44
CA CYS A 150 17.48 -20.87 -12.98
C CYS A 150 16.55 -21.36 -14.11
N LYS A 151 16.12 -20.47 -15.01
CA LYS A 151 15.61 -20.89 -16.32
C LYS A 151 16.51 -20.26 -17.38
N PRO A 152 17.32 -21.05 -18.11
CA PRO A 152 18.05 -20.51 -19.25
C PRO A 152 17.03 -19.99 -20.27
N LEU A 153 17.20 -18.73 -20.66
CA LEU A 153 16.51 -18.13 -21.80
C LEU A 153 17.10 -18.73 -23.08
N PHE A 154 16.55 -19.86 -23.53
CA PHE A 154 16.58 -20.32 -24.92
C PHE A 154 15.32 -21.14 -25.19
#